data_AF-A0A8S3HD75-F1
#
_entry.id   AF-A0A8S3HD75-F1
#
_cell.length_a   1.000
_cell.length_b   1.000
_cell.length_c   1.000
_cell.angle_alpha   90.00
_cell.angle_beta   90.00
_cell.angle_gamma   90.00
#
_symmetry.space_group_name_H-M   'P 1'
#
loop_
_entity.id
_entity.type
_entity.pdbx_description
1 polymer ?
#
loop_
_entity_poly.entity_id
_entity_poly.type
_entity_poly.pdbx_seq_one_letter_code
_entity_poly.pdbx_strand_id
1 'polypeptide(L)'
;MKIFIEFLIFLNFLSGSSCVSINHDQKNSFDEIKRNLLKNNDATKQLLSEKELKLIRFISYLTYMQTTATNLTWKGWEKNYDGSQLDLDAIRYPLAHIGYTAAALAHRTPNYRELAIKILKDTIERMLTIEVWGYIDHYWKKAATFPDPVSYENIMYSGHLLQLL
;
A
#
# COMPACT_ATOMS: atom_id res chain seq x y z
N MET A 1 12.81 -7.83 -9.88
CA MET A 1 12.35 -8.97 -10.72
C MET A 1 13.47 -9.80 -11.36
N LYS A 2 14.75 -9.66 -10.93
CA LYS A 2 15.84 -10.58 -11.32
C LYS A 2 15.95 -11.82 -10.43
N ILE A 3 15.48 -11.72 -9.17
CA ILE A 3 15.63 -12.76 -8.13
C ILE A 3 14.69 -13.96 -8.36
N PHE A 4 13.54 -13.77 -9.00
CA PHE A 4 12.54 -14.84 -9.18
C PHE A 4 12.90 -15.82 -10.32
N ILE A 5 13.75 -15.38 -11.27
CA ILE A 5 14.20 -16.22 -12.39
C ILE A 5 15.39 -17.09 -11.97
N GLU A 6 16.27 -16.60 -11.08
CA GLU A 6 17.37 -17.40 -10.54
C GLU A 6 16.88 -18.52 -9.62
N PHE A 7 15.76 -18.32 -8.91
CA PHE A 7 15.18 -19.34 -8.03
C PHE A 7 14.63 -20.57 -8.79
N LEU A 8 14.12 -20.38 -10.01
CA LEU A 8 13.62 -21.46 -10.87
C LEU A 8 14.74 -22.25 -11.58
N ILE A 9 15.93 -21.65 -11.72
CA ILE A 9 17.12 -22.33 -12.25
C ILE A 9 17.78 -23.16 -11.14
N PHE A 10 17.76 -22.70 -9.89
CA PHE A 10 18.35 -23.40 -8.76
C PHE A 10 17.56 -24.66 -8.34
N LEU A 11 16.23 -24.66 -8.48
CA LEU A 11 15.41 -25.83 -8.14
C LEU A 11 15.59 -27.02 -9.09
N ASN A 12 16.01 -26.78 -10.35
CA ASN A 12 16.34 -27.85 -11.29
C ASN A 12 17.74 -28.44 -11.07
N PHE A 13 18.58 -27.81 -10.23
CA PHE A 13 19.95 -28.26 -9.97
C PHE A 13 20.06 -29.20 -8.76
N LEU A 14 19.00 -29.29 -7.93
CA LEU A 14 19.02 -30.09 -6.68
C LEU A 14 18.29 -31.45 -6.78
N SER A 15 17.55 -31.73 -7.85
CA SER A 15 17.06 -33.09 -8.12
C SER A 15 18.06 -33.82 -9.02
N GLY A 16 19.04 -34.48 -8.39
CA GLY A 16 20.00 -35.34 -9.08
C GLY A 16 19.28 -36.40 -9.92
N SER A 17 19.24 -36.18 -11.23
CA SER A 17 18.84 -37.17 -12.23
C SER A 17 19.44 -36.76 -13.57
N SER A 18 20.43 -37.55 -14.01
CA SER A 18 20.96 -37.68 -15.38
C SER A 18 21.09 -36.39 -16.22
N CYS A 19 22.35 -36.01 -16.48
CA CYS A 19 22.74 -35.01 -17.47
C CYS A 19 22.11 -35.34 -18.85
N VAL A 20 20.96 -34.72 -19.17
CA VAL A 20 20.39 -34.75 -20.51
C VAL A 20 21.16 -33.74 -21.34
N SER A 21 22.05 -34.23 -22.21
CA SER A 21 22.70 -33.41 -23.23
C SER A 21 21.63 -32.84 -24.17
N ILE A 22 21.34 -31.55 -24.03
CA ILE A 22 20.41 -30.84 -24.90
C ILE A 22 20.99 -30.88 -26.32
N ASN A 23 20.34 -31.63 -27.23
CA ASN A 23 20.73 -31.70 -28.64
C ASN A 23 20.66 -30.32 -29.31
N HIS A 24 21.53 -30.09 -30.30
CA HIS A 24 21.68 -28.82 -31.02
C HIS A 24 20.34 -28.27 -31.57
N ASP A 25 19.41 -29.16 -31.96
CA ASP A 25 18.08 -28.79 -32.45
C ASP A 25 17.15 -28.25 -31.35
N GLN A 26 17.24 -28.78 -30.13
CA GLN A 26 16.47 -28.24 -29.01
C GLN A 26 16.99 -26.88 -28.56
N LYS A 27 18.31 -26.68 -28.60
CA LYS A 27 18.92 -25.38 -28.31
C LYS A 27 18.47 -24.31 -29.30
N ASN A 28 18.42 -24.65 -30.60
CA ASN A 28 17.92 -23.77 -31.64
C ASN A 28 16.43 -23.41 -31.44
N SER A 29 15.60 -24.38 -31.02
CA SER A 29 14.19 -24.16 -30.69
C SER A 29 14.02 -23.22 -29.48
N PHE A 30 14.80 -23.41 -28.42
CA PHE A 30 14.79 -22.51 -27.25
C PHE A 30 15.26 -21.09 -27.60
N ASP A 31 16.31 -20.97 -28.41
CA ASP A 31 16.80 -19.67 -28.86
C ASP A 31 15.84 -18.97 -29.82
N GLU A 32 15.05 -19.73 -30.59
CA GLU A 32 13.98 -19.21 -31.43
C GLU A 32 12.75 -18.78 -30.61
N ILE A 33 12.34 -19.57 -29.61
CA ILE A 33 11.29 -19.19 -28.65
C ILE A 33 11.70 -17.92 -27.89
N LYS A 34 12.95 -17.85 -27.42
CA LYS A 34 13.48 -16.67 -26.72
C LYS A 34 13.52 -15.45 -27.65
N ARG A 35 13.93 -15.61 -28.91
CA ARG A 35 13.89 -14.54 -29.92
C ARG A 35 12.47 -14.10 -30.26
N ASN A 36 11.50 -15.02 -30.31
CA ASN A 36 10.10 -14.70 -30.57
C ASN A 36 9.43 -14.02 -29.37
N LEU A 37 9.78 -14.40 -28.14
CA LEU A 37 9.37 -13.70 -26.91
C LEU A 37 9.96 -12.29 -26.83
N LEU A 38 11.20 -12.11 -27.29
CA LEU A 38 11.87 -10.79 -27.35
C LEU A 38 11.39 -9.93 -28.53
N LYS A 39 10.99 -10.52 -29.65
CA LYS A 39 10.39 -9.82 -30.80
C LYS A 39 8.96 -9.39 -30.51
N ASN A 40 8.20 -10.19 -29.77
CA ASN A 40 6.91 -9.82 -29.21
C ASN A 40 7.08 -8.92 -27.98
N ASN A 41 7.80 -7.80 -28.13
CA ASN A 41 7.97 -6.75 -27.12
C ASN A 41 6.66 -6.02 -26.72
N ASP A 42 5.51 -6.65 -26.93
CA ASP A 42 4.30 -6.44 -26.11
C ASP A 42 4.38 -7.16 -24.75
N ALA A 43 5.34 -8.09 -24.56
CA ALA A 43 5.53 -8.88 -23.35
C ALA A 43 6.18 -8.14 -22.16
N THR A 44 6.58 -6.87 -22.35
CA THR A 44 6.92 -5.95 -21.25
C THR A 44 6.05 -4.71 -21.30
N LYS A 45 4.76 -4.86 -21.54
CA LYS A 45 3.81 -3.80 -21.18
C LYS A 45 3.87 -3.65 -19.66
N GLN A 46 4.70 -2.73 -19.18
CA GLN A 46 4.82 -2.43 -17.77
C GLN A 46 3.40 -2.19 -17.24
N LEU A 47 2.90 -3.12 -16.42
CA LEU A 47 1.49 -3.12 -16.03
C LEU A 47 1.14 -1.84 -15.26
N LEU A 48 2.16 -1.22 -14.66
CA LEU A 48 2.18 0.09 -14.03
C LEU A 48 3.31 0.94 -14.63
N SER A 49 3.03 2.20 -14.93
CA SER A 49 4.03 3.20 -15.28
C SER A 49 4.99 3.49 -14.12
N GLU A 50 6.16 4.04 -14.44
CA GLU A 50 7.11 4.52 -13.42
C GLU A 50 6.50 5.55 -12.45
N LYS A 51 5.56 6.37 -12.93
CA LYS A 51 4.85 7.33 -12.08
C LYS A 51 3.97 6.62 -11.05
N GLU A 52 3.22 5.61 -11.46
CA GLU A 52 2.39 4.80 -10.56
C GLU A 52 3.26 4.06 -9.53
N LEU A 53 4.39 3.49 -9.94
CA LEU A 53 5.33 2.84 -9.02
C LEU A 53 5.89 3.82 -7.98
N LYS A 54 6.23 5.04 -8.38
CA LYS A 54 6.67 6.10 -7.45
C LYS A 54 5.58 6.49 -6.47
N LEU A 55 4.33 6.61 -6.93
CA LEU A 55 3.19 6.92 -6.07
C LEU A 55 2.94 5.82 -5.03
N ILE A 56 2.97 4.55 -5.45
CA ILE A 56 2.80 3.41 -4.54
C ILE A 56 3.90 3.39 -3.48
N ARG A 57 5.16 3.63 -3.87
CA ARG A 57 6.29 3.73 -2.92
C ARG A 57 6.12 4.88 -1.95
N PHE A 58 5.67 6.03 -2.43
CA PHE A 58 5.41 7.20 -1.60
C PHE A 58 4.31 6.93 -0.55
N ILE A 59 3.19 6.33 -0.96
CA ILE A 59 2.10 5.97 -0.04
C ILE A 59 2.56 4.90 0.98
N SER A 60 3.35 3.92 0.52
CA SER A 60 3.91 2.89 1.41
C SER A 60 4.85 3.53 2.44
N TYR A 61 5.67 4.50 2.01
CA TYR A 61 6.51 5.32 2.89
C TYR A 61 5.70 6.14 3.89
N LEU A 62 4.58 6.74 3.49
CA LEU A 62 3.74 7.53 4.39
C LEU A 62 2.98 6.70 5.44
N THR A 63 2.79 5.41 5.19
CA THR A 63 2.00 4.50 6.03
C THR A 63 2.90 3.51 6.78
N TYR A 64 2.87 2.24 6.41
CA TYR A 64 3.42 1.14 7.21
C TYR A 64 4.96 1.06 7.20
N MET A 65 5.66 1.75 6.29
CA MET A 65 7.13 1.72 6.24
C MET A 65 7.78 2.69 7.23
N GLN A 66 7.03 3.63 7.80
CA GLN A 66 7.52 4.43 8.91
C GLN A 66 7.50 3.58 10.19
N THR A 67 8.66 3.44 10.83
CA THR A 67 8.79 2.71 12.09
C THR A 67 7.87 3.30 13.16
N THR A 68 6.89 2.51 13.60
CA THR A 68 5.95 2.82 14.70
C THR A 68 6.62 2.79 16.09
N ALA A 69 7.94 2.60 16.16
CA ALA A 69 8.64 2.13 17.35
C ALA A 69 8.79 3.17 18.48
N THR A 70 8.72 4.46 18.23
CA THR A 70 8.95 5.46 19.29
C THR A 70 8.33 6.78 18.89
N ASN A 71 7.23 7.17 19.54
CA ASN A 71 6.85 8.53 19.96
C ASN A 71 7.31 9.74 19.09
N LEU A 72 7.37 9.56 17.78
CA LEU A 72 7.86 10.53 16.82
C LEU A 72 6.68 10.85 15.93
N THR A 73 6.16 12.05 16.17
CA THR A 73 5.48 12.90 15.20
C THR A 73 5.63 12.36 13.77
N TRP A 74 4.49 11.95 13.24
CA TRP A 74 4.38 11.25 11.97
C TRP A 74 5.04 12.07 10.85
N LYS A 75 6.15 11.55 10.31
CA LYS A 75 6.99 12.32 9.41
C LYS A 75 6.31 12.45 8.04
N GLY A 76 6.02 13.68 7.64
CA GLY A 76 5.26 13.98 6.42
C GLY A 76 3.76 14.13 6.63
N TRP A 77 3.31 14.02 7.89
CA TRP A 77 1.95 14.36 8.29
C TRP A 77 2.04 15.44 9.35
N GLU A 78 1.99 16.68 8.89
CA GLU A 78 1.81 17.79 9.80
C GLU A 78 0.39 17.69 10.36
N LYS A 79 0.26 17.75 11.69
CA LYS A 79 -0.99 18.21 12.28
C LYS A 79 -1.21 19.63 11.71
N ASN A 80 -2.47 20.09 11.62
CA ASN A 80 -2.78 21.47 11.22
C ASN A 80 -1.76 22.46 11.80
N TYR A 81 -1.59 23.61 11.15
CA TYR A 81 -0.60 24.61 11.57
C TYR A 81 -0.68 24.97 13.08
N ASP A 82 -1.87 24.83 13.69
CA ASP A 82 -2.18 25.04 15.11
C ASP A 82 -2.40 23.75 15.93
N GLY A 83 -2.33 22.57 15.31
CA GLY A 83 -2.59 21.26 15.91
C GLY A 83 -4.07 20.97 16.23
N SER A 84 -5.01 21.83 15.86
CA SER A 84 -6.40 21.77 16.34
C SER A 84 -7.26 20.72 15.65
N GLN A 85 -6.90 20.29 14.43
CA GLN A 85 -7.66 19.35 13.61
C GLN A 85 -9.10 19.82 13.33
N LEU A 86 -9.38 21.13 13.34
CA LEU A 86 -10.75 21.65 13.17
C LEU A 86 -11.12 21.98 11.72
N ASP A 87 -10.15 22.12 10.84
CA ASP A 87 -10.35 22.60 9.47
C ASP A 87 -10.15 21.50 8.42
N LEU A 88 -10.24 21.85 7.13
CA LEU A 88 -10.14 20.96 5.97
C LEU A 88 -8.76 20.33 5.80
N ASP A 89 -7.73 20.88 6.44
CA ASP A 89 -6.37 20.34 6.51
C ASP A 89 -6.21 19.27 7.61
N ALA A 90 -7.26 18.99 8.39
CA ALA A 90 -7.23 17.97 9.42
C ALA A 90 -6.84 16.60 8.85
N ILE A 91 -5.94 15.94 9.56
CA ILE A 91 -5.25 14.71 9.18
C ILE A 91 -6.19 13.55 8.83
N ARG A 92 -7.41 13.56 9.39
CA ARG A 92 -8.48 12.59 9.10
C ARG A 92 -8.81 12.51 7.61
N TYR A 93 -8.75 13.64 6.90
CA TYR A 93 -9.07 13.70 5.48
C TYR A 93 -8.00 13.06 4.61
N PRO A 94 -6.73 13.51 4.62
CA PRO A 94 -5.70 12.88 3.81
C PRO A 94 -5.50 11.40 4.19
N LEU A 95 -5.76 11.01 5.45
CA LEU A 95 -5.77 9.61 5.84
C LEU A 95 -6.84 8.79 5.15
N ALA A 96 -8.10 9.25 5.19
CA ALA A 96 -9.20 8.59 4.52
C ALA A 96 -8.91 8.41 3.01
N HIS A 97 -8.36 9.44 2.36
CA HIS A 97 -8.00 9.38 0.94
C HIS A 97 -6.90 8.36 0.63
N ILE A 98 -5.92 8.17 1.53
CA ILE A 98 -4.92 7.11 1.37
C ILE A 98 -5.57 5.72 1.47
N GLY A 99 -6.49 5.53 2.41
CA GLY A 99 -7.22 4.27 2.50
C GLY A 99 -8.07 3.99 1.25
N TYR A 100 -8.73 5.01 0.70
CA TYR A 100 -9.43 4.89 -0.60
C TYR A 100 -8.47 4.54 -1.74
N THR A 101 -7.26 5.11 -1.71
CA THR A 101 -6.22 4.77 -2.68
C THR A 101 -5.75 3.32 -2.52
N ALA A 102 -5.70 2.78 -1.30
CA ALA A 102 -5.38 1.37 -1.08
C ALA A 102 -6.42 0.44 -1.73
N ALA A 103 -7.72 0.77 -1.63
CA ALA A 103 -8.78 0.03 -2.30
C ALA A 103 -8.63 0.08 -3.84
N ALA A 104 -8.39 1.27 -4.41
CA ALA A 104 -8.13 1.42 -5.84
C ALA A 104 -6.87 0.65 -6.29
N LEU A 105 -5.81 0.66 -5.48
CA LEU A 105 -4.58 -0.08 -5.73
C LEU A 105 -4.83 -1.59 -5.73
N ALA A 106 -5.60 -2.10 -4.77
CA ALA A 106 -5.97 -3.52 -4.71
C ALA A 106 -6.72 -3.96 -5.97
N HIS A 107 -7.64 -3.12 -6.46
CA HIS A 107 -8.36 -3.39 -7.70
C HIS A 107 -7.45 -3.36 -8.93
N ARG A 108 -6.56 -2.35 -9.03
CA ARG A 108 -5.65 -2.19 -10.17
C ARG A 108 -4.55 -3.26 -10.22
N THR A 109 -4.15 -3.76 -9.05
CA THR A 109 -3.01 -4.66 -8.88
C THR A 109 -3.36 -5.87 -7.99
N PRO A 110 -4.23 -6.78 -8.46
CA PRO A 110 -4.75 -7.88 -7.63
C PRO A 110 -3.65 -8.81 -7.09
N ASN A 111 -2.54 -8.95 -7.82
CA ASN A 111 -1.38 -9.75 -7.41
C ASN A 111 -0.58 -9.13 -6.23
N TYR A 112 -0.84 -7.88 -5.88
CA TYR A 112 -0.15 -7.15 -4.80
C TYR A 112 -1.10 -6.79 -3.65
N ARG A 113 -2.12 -7.62 -3.40
CA ARG A 113 -3.13 -7.41 -2.35
C ARG A 113 -2.53 -7.18 -0.96
N GLU A 114 -1.44 -7.86 -0.62
CA GLU A 114 -0.77 -7.69 0.68
C GLU A 114 -0.26 -6.26 0.90
N LEU A 115 0.16 -5.58 -0.16
CA LEU A 115 0.60 -4.20 -0.09
C LEU A 115 -0.56 -3.29 0.29
N ALA A 116 -1.70 -3.45 -0.38
CA ALA A 116 -2.92 -2.69 -0.07
C ALA A 116 -3.41 -2.96 1.35
N ILE A 117 -3.35 -4.21 1.83
CA ILE A 117 -3.71 -4.57 3.20
C ILE A 117 -2.81 -3.85 4.22
N LYS A 118 -1.50 -3.81 4.00
CA LYS A 118 -0.57 -3.13 4.92
C LYS A 118 -0.86 -1.63 4.98
N ILE A 119 -1.09 -1.00 3.83
CA ILE A 119 -1.45 0.43 3.73
C ILE A 119 -2.77 0.68 4.46
N LEU A 120 -3.81 -0.11 4.18
CA LEU A 120 -5.13 0.07 4.76
C LEU A 120 -5.13 -0.19 6.27
N LYS A 121 -4.45 -1.24 6.74
CA LYS A 121 -4.35 -1.57 8.16
C LYS A 121 -3.67 -0.46 8.95
N ASP A 122 -2.51 0.00 8.50
CA ASP A 122 -1.80 1.11 9.16
C ASP A 122 -2.63 2.41 9.12
N THR A 123 -3.34 2.67 8.02
CA THR A 123 -4.27 3.81 7.90
C THR A 123 -5.39 3.75 8.94
N ILE A 124 -6.04 2.59 9.11
CA ILE A 124 -7.11 2.40 10.09
C ILE A 124 -6.57 2.54 11.52
N GLU A 125 -5.46 1.85 11.83
CA GLU A 125 -4.82 1.92 13.15
C GLU A 125 -4.54 3.37 13.55
N ARG A 126 -4.13 4.20 12.59
CA ARG A 126 -3.87 5.63 12.82
C ARG A 126 -5.13 6.47 12.91
N MET A 127 -6.15 6.21 12.08
CA MET A 127 -7.46 6.87 12.20
C MET A 127 -8.08 6.66 13.59
N LEU A 128 -7.78 5.55 14.26
CA LEU A 128 -8.26 5.25 15.61
C LEU A 128 -7.50 5.99 16.73
N THR A 129 -6.39 6.69 16.42
CA THR A 129 -5.61 7.40 17.45
C THR A 129 -6.26 8.71 17.88
N ILE A 130 -6.16 9.03 19.18
CA ILE A 130 -6.72 10.25 19.78
C ILE A 130 -6.25 11.53 19.09
N GLU A 131 -5.08 11.52 18.44
CA GLU A 131 -4.57 12.68 17.71
C GLU A 131 -5.43 13.05 16.50
N VAL A 132 -6.15 12.09 15.92
CA VAL A 132 -6.97 12.28 14.71
C VAL A 132 -8.36 12.76 15.06
N TRP A 133 -8.95 12.23 16.14
CA TRP A 133 -10.35 12.47 16.49
C TRP A 133 -10.54 13.25 17.80
N GLY A 134 -9.49 13.53 18.56
CA GLY A 134 -9.57 14.26 19.83
C GLY A 134 -10.14 15.68 19.73
N TYR A 135 -10.21 16.24 18.51
CA TYR A 135 -10.86 17.52 18.24
C TYR A 135 -12.35 17.54 18.62
N ILE A 136 -13.00 16.38 18.78
CA ILE A 136 -14.40 16.32 19.20
C ILE A 136 -14.63 17.03 20.53
N ASP A 137 -13.63 17.07 21.42
CA ASP A 137 -13.74 17.83 22.67
C ASP A 137 -14.09 19.28 22.39
N HIS A 138 -13.55 19.86 21.30
CA HIS A 138 -13.85 21.23 20.91
C HIS A 138 -15.34 21.49 20.66
N TYR A 139 -16.04 20.55 20.01
CA TYR A 139 -17.43 20.71 19.60
C TYR A 139 -18.42 20.30 20.71
N TRP A 140 -18.07 19.30 21.51
CA TRP A 140 -18.94 18.76 22.56
C TRP A 140 -18.42 19.03 23.98
N LYS A 141 -17.71 20.15 24.21
CA LYS A 141 -17.20 20.58 25.53
C LYS A 141 -18.19 20.52 26.69
N LYS A 142 -19.49 20.66 26.38
CA LYS A 142 -20.58 20.69 27.36
C LYS A 142 -21.19 19.31 27.65
N ALA A 143 -20.70 18.26 27.00
CA ALA A 143 -21.15 16.89 27.26
C ALA A 143 -20.71 16.43 28.66
N ALA A 144 -21.54 15.62 29.31
CA ALA A 144 -21.27 15.12 30.66
C ALA A 144 -20.09 14.13 30.71
N THR A 145 -19.77 13.48 29.60
CA THR A 145 -18.64 12.56 29.42
C THR A 145 -17.89 12.92 28.15
N PHE A 146 -16.61 12.54 28.08
CA PHE A 146 -15.84 12.69 26.86
C PHE A 146 -16.57 11.97 25.71
N PRO A 147 -16.83 12.63 24.57
CA PRO A 147 -17.73 12.08 23.57
C PRO A 147 -17.07 10.88 22.89
N ASP A 148 -17.83 9.82 22.63
CA ASP A 148 -17.37 8.77 21.73
C ASP A 148 -17.40 9.34 20.30
N PRO A 149 -16.26 9.32 19.56
CA PRO A 149 -16.12 9.94 18.25
C PRO A 149 -17.03 9.35 17.17
N VAL A 150 -17.67 8.20 17.39
CA VAL A 150 -18.56 7.55 16.41
C VAL A 150 -20.01 7.44 16.87
N SER A 151 -20.32 7.82 18.12
CA SER A 151 -21.66 7.64 18.70
C SER A 151 -22.71 8.64 18.19
N TYR A 152 -22.34 9.91 18.00
CA TYR A 152 -23.28 10.99 17.72
C TYR A 152 -22.66 12.10 16.86
N GLU A 153 -23.39 12.54 15.82
CA GLU A 153 -23.14 13.69 14.91
C GLU A 153 -21.83 13.73 14.10
N ASN A 154 -20.72 13.16 14.54
CA ASN A 154 -19.37 13.30 13.96
C ASN A 154 -19.16 12.52 12.63
N ILE A 155 -20.09 12.70 11.68
CA ILE A 155 -20.21 11.94 10.44
C ILE A 155 -19.00 12.10 9.52
N MET A 156 -18.29 13.22 9.58
CA MET A 156 -17.09 13.41 8.77
C MET A 156 -15.98 12.43 9.18
N TYR A 157 -15.77 12.22 10.47
CA TYR A 157 -14.82 11.21 10.93
C TYR A 157 -15.41 9.79 10.86
N SER A 158 -16.59 9.58 11.42
CA SER A 158 -17.18 8.23 11.50
C SER A 158 -17.55 7.67 10.13
N GLY A 159 -17.96 8.52 9.19
CA GLY A 159 -18.22 8.14 7.80
C GLY A 159 -16.94 7.76 7.05
N HIS A 160 -15.85 8.52 7.20
CA HIS A 160 -14.55 8.14 6.65
C HIS A 160 -14.05 6.83 7.25
N LEU A 161 -14.11 6.69 8.58
CA LEU A 161 -13.70 5.45 9.26
C LEU A 161 -14.52 4.25 8.80
N LEU A 162 -15.86 4.39 8.70
CA LEU A 162 -16.73 3.33 8.20
C LEU A 162 -16.36 2.89 6.78
N GLN A 163 -16.02 3.83 5.90
CA GLN A 163 -15.65 3.51 4.52
C GLN A 163 -14.29 2.81 4.40
N LEU A 164 -13.45 2.87 5.44
CA LEU A 164 -12.16 2.18 5.48
C LEU A 164 -12.28 0.72 5.98
N LEU A 165 -13.30 0.42 6.78
CA LEU A 165 -13.56 -0.91 7.36
C LEU A 165 -14.21 -1.85 6.35
#